data_AF-A0A497TS49-F1
#
_entry.id   AF-A0A497TS49-F1
#
_cell.length_a   1.000
_cell.length_b   1.000
_cell.length_c   1.000
_cell.angle_alpha   90.00
_cell.angle_beta   90.00
_cell.angle_gamma   90.00
#
_symmetry.space_group_name_H-M   'P 1'
#
loop_
_entity.id
_entity.type
_entity.pdbx_description
1 polymer ?
#
loop_
_entity_poly.entity_id
_entity_poly.type
_entity_poly.pdbx_seq_one_letter_code
_entity_poly.pdbx_strand_id
1 'polypeptide(L)'
;MARVLGLSASLRGARHGHGVDHLCGELAQLGSRDDLDEYLTRETRILHEEYITAGLSEGKPFDEIYKELQKGSGKHGLSNSEAALVAGLWGAMNNGAEIDYCSLQSFFPASGNNRNLDQLKQHVLQADAILLAGPVYFGDRSSLAQEFIDFVYSDEEIRSHIMNKVYAGIAVGAKRNGGQETTLVYQLIDMINLNMLAVGNGATSTAQYGGTVVAGDVGTAATDSYGLNTSIDTGVRVSHVASLLQMVGDDYKSEPVRIAVVLLQDIKSQKGLELVNEYCLKVSSATEGAKFDVLDFSSEYSMRCIACDVCPEEFGEPDEYRCIIKNRRDLFVKFHQQLINYDAIIVAAYSPCDRHEISSVYQRFMERTRYLRRDNYAIGDLLITPLVFSELNSNQNLHIRMTTSMIRHHSIMHHPLIGIFKDGKVLDWEFMIRQGMIYVDNVKRLHSSKKRSGNSYRKDWEYNPLGYVISAKKKHFDNISGK
;
A
#
# COMPACT_ATOMS: atom_id res chain seq x y z
N MET A 1 -4.85 -18.40 11.42
CA MET A 1 -5.54 -17.18 10.94
C MET A 1 -4.49 -16.08 10.90
N ALA A 2 -4.48 -15.18 9.92
CA ALA A 2 -3.49 -14.09 9.91
C ALA A 2 -3.82 -13.08 11.02
N ARG A 3 -2.80 -12.56 11.71
CA ARG A 3 -2.96 -11.53 12.75
C ARG A 3 -2.57 -10.14 12.26
N VAL A 4 -3.50 -9.18 12.31
CA VAL A 4 -3.30 -7.78 11.91
C VAL A 4 -3.15 -6.90 13.15
N LEU A 5 -1.99 -6.28 13.32
CA LEU A 5 -1.73 -5.29 14.37
C LEU A 5 -2.07 -3.88 13.88
N GLY A 6 -3.07 -3.26 14.48
CA GLY A 6 -3.40 -1.86 14.29
C GLY A 6 -2.58 -0.95 15.19
N LEU A 7 -1.91 0.04 14.60
CA LEU A 7 -1.10 1.02 15.32
C LEU A 7 -1.70 2.43 15.16
N SER A 8 -2.15 3.03 16.25
CA SER A 8 -2.60 4.42 16.26
C SER A 8 -1.44 5.37 16.58
N ALA A 9 -1.05 6.19 15.61
CA ALA A 9 0.06 7.14 15.69
C ALA A 9 -0.40 8.56 16.05
N SER A 10 -1.35 8.69 16.98
CA SER A 10 -1.92 9.97 17.41
C SER A 10 -1.65 10.23 18.89
N LEU A 11 -1.21 11.45 19.23
CA LEU A 11 -1.13 11.94 20.61
C LEU A 11 -2.49 12.33 21.20
N ARG A 12 -3.54 12.28 20.37
CA ARG A 12 -4.92 12.52 20.80
C ARG A 12 -5.68 11.21 20.99
N GLY A 13 -4.98 10.08 21.09
CA GLY A 13 -5.60 8.77 21.23
C GLY A 13 -6.43 8.72 22.51
N ALA A 14 -7.69 8.34 22.38
CA ALA A 14 -8.60 8.18 23.51
C ALA A 14 -8.42 6.80 24.16
N ARG A 15 -8.04 5.77 23.39
CA ARG A 15 -7.89 4.40 23.89
C ARG A 15 -6.46 4.14 24.36
N HIS A 16 -6.30 3.90 25.67
CA HIS A 16 -5.02 3.54 26.28
C HIS A 16 -5.19 2.68 27.55
N GLY A 17 -4.13 2.02 28.00
CA GLY A 17 -4.19 1.10 29.14
C GLY A 17 -5.19 -0.04 28.89
N HIS A 18 -6.01 -0.39 29.88
CA HIS A 18 -7.05 -1.44 29.74
C HIS A 18 -8.10 -1.15 28.67
N GLY A 19 -8.25 0.09 28.21
CA GLY A 19 -9.15 0.42 27.10
C GLY A 19 -8.74 -0.20 25.77
N VAL A 20 -7.48 -0.60 25.63
CA VAL A 20 -6.94 -1.37 24.49
C VAL A 20 -7.55 -2.77 24.46
N ASP A 21 -7.54 -3.47 25.61
CA ASP A 21 -8.02 -4.86 25.72
C ASP A 21 -9.51 -4.97 25.37
N HIS A 22 -10.29 -3.93 25.69
CA HIS A 22 -11.73 -3.89 25.39
C HIS A 22 -12.02 -3.63 23.91
N LEU A 23 -11.21 -2.83 23.22
CA LEU A 23 -11.51 -2.37 21.86
C LEU A 23 -11.65 -3.53 20.86
N CYS A 24 -10.73 -4.49 20.88
CA CYS A 24 -10.81 -5.65 20.00
C CYS A 24 -12.05 -6.51 20.30
N GLY A 25 -12.42 -6.65 21.58
CA GLY A 25 -13.63 -7.36 22.00
C GLY A 25 -14.92 -6.64 21.61
N GLU A 26 -14.95 -5.31 21.67
CA GLU A 26 -16.05 -4.46 21.20
C GLU A 26 -16.24 -4.62 19.68
N LEU A 27 -15.14 -4.58 18.92
CA LEU A 27 -15.18 -4.78 17.47
C LEU A 27 -15.74 -6.16 17.08
N ALA A 28 -15.37 -7.21 17.80
CA ALA A 28 -15.86 -8.57 17.55
C ALA A 28 -17.38 -8.74 17.72
N GLN A 29 -18.06 -7.79 18.37
CA GLN A 29 -19.52 -7.79 18.55
C GLN A 29 -20.27 -7.06 17.43
N LEU A 30 -19.57 -6.33 16.56
CA LEU A 30 -20.18 -5.54 15.48
C LEU A 30 -20.46 -6.43 14.27
N GLY A 31 -21.73 -6.81 14.06
CA GLY A 31 -22.14 -7.76 13.02
C GLY A 31 -22.35 -7.15 11.64
N SER A 32 -22.53 -5.83 11.56
CA SER A 32 -22.87 -5.14 10.31
C SER A 32 -22.16 -3.79 10.14
N ARG A 33 -22.24 -3.25 8.92
CA ARG A 33 -21.73 -1.92 8.59
C ARG A 33 -22.44 -0.83 9.39
N ASP A 34 -23.74 -0.98 9.60
CA ASP A 34 -24.55 -0.03 10.37
C ASP A 34 -24.13 -0.04 11.85
N ASP A 35 -23.87 -1.22 12.44
CA ASP A 35 -23.35 -1.33 13.81
C ASP A 35 -22.01 -0.61 13.95
N LEU A 36 -21.13 -0.74 12.95
CA LEU A 36 -19.85 -0.02 12.92
C LEU A 36 -20.06 1.50 12.84
N ASP A 37 -20.95 1.97 11.98
CA ASP A 37 -21.19 3.41 11.83
C ASP A 37 -21.83 4.03 13.10
N GLU A 38 -22.75 3.31 13.74
CA GLU A 38 -23.29 3.70 15.05
C GLU A 38 -22.20 3.71 16.13
N TYR A 39 -21.35 2.68 16.17
CA TYR A 39 -20.23 2.58 17.09
C TYR A 39 -19.25 3.74 16.90
N LEU A 40 -18.78 3.99 15.67
CA LEU A 40 -17.84 5.07 15.36
C LEU A 40 -18.44 6.42 15.72
N THR A 41 -19.70 6.67 15.38
CA THR A 41 -20.41 7.92 15.71
C THR A 41 -20.49 8.13 17.23
N ARG A 42 -20.83 7.07 17.98
CA ARG A 42 -20.90 7.14 19.44
C ARG A 42 -19.53 7.43 20.06
N GLU A 43 -18.51 6.67 19.68
CA GLU A 43 -17.18 6.80 20.29
C GLU A 43 -16.49 8.12 19.92
N THR A 44 -16.64 8.61 18.69
CA THR A 44 -16.08 9.93 18.35
C THR A 44 -16.83 11.06 19.06
N ARG A 45 -18.14 10.91 19.31
CA ARG A 45 -18.92 11.86 20.10
C ARG A 45 -18.50 11.89 21.57
N ILE A 46 -18.24 10.72 22.18
CA ILE A 46 -17.71 10.64 23.55
C ILE A 46 -16.44 11.48 23.68
N LEU A 47 -15.49 11.31 22.76
CA LEU A 47 -14.26 12.11 22.80
C LEU A 47 -14.56 13.61 22.64
N HIS A 48 -15.44 14.00 21.73
CA HIS A 48 -15.84 15.41 21.58
C HIS A 48 -16.47 15.96 22.88
N GLU A 49 -17.33 15.20 23.55
CA GLU A 49 -17.93 15.56 24.85
C GLU A 49 -16.86 15.73 25.94
N GLU A 50 -15.84 14.85 25.99
CA GLU A 50 -14.70 14.99 26.92
C GLU A 50 -13.93 16.29 26.70
N TYR A 51 -13.74 16.70 25.44
CA TYR A 51 -13.15 18.00 25.12
C TYR A 51 -14.01 19.18 25.61
N ILE A 52 -15.33 19.08 25.48
CA ILE A 52 -16.26 20.09 26.00
C ILE A 52 -16.16 20.18 27.52
N THR A 53 -16.18 19.04 28.23
CA THR A 53 -16.03 18.97 29.69
C THR A 53 -14.66 19.48 30.16
N ALA A 54 -13.60 19.23 29.40
CA ALA A 54 -12.26 19.74 29.68
C ALA A 54 -12.14 21.28 29.51
N GLY A 55 -13.17 21.94 28.97
CA GLY A 55 -13.28 23.40 28.90
C GLY A 55 -13.17 23.99 27.49
N LEU A 56 -13.32 23.17 26.44
CA LEU A 56 -13.35 23.68 25.06
C LEU A 56 -14.47 24.72 24.86
N SER A 57 -15.66 24.49 25.43
CA SER A 57 -16.79 25.43 25.35
C SER A 57 -16.59 26.71 26.16
N GLU A 58 -15.72 26.66 27.17
CA GLU A 58 -15.36 27.78 28.05
C GLU A 58 -14.20 28.60 27.45
N GLY A 59 -13.63 28.18 26.32
CA GLY A 59 -12.49 28.85 25.69
C GLY A 59 -11.18 28.70 26.46
N LYS A 60 -11.03 27.63 27.27
CA LYS A 60 -9.78 27.36 28.00
C LYS A 60 -8.60 27.19 27.04
N PRO A 61 -7.38 27.57 27.44
CA PRO A 61 -6.16 27.24 26.70
C PRO A 61 -6.04 25.74 26.46
N PHE A 62 -5.50 25.36 25.29
CA PHE A 62 -5.42 23.95 24.90
C PHE A 62 -4.54 23.12 25.84
N ASP A 63 -3.50 23.69 26.44
CA ASP A 63 -2.63 22.96 27.38
C ASP A 63 -3.35 22.61 28.70
N GLU A 64 -4.32 23.43 29.13
CA GLU A 64 -5.22 23.11 30.25
C GLU A 64 -6.19 22.00 29.86
N ILE A 65 -6.85 22.13 28.69
CA ILE A 65 -7.75 21.10 28.15
C ILE A 65 -7.01 19.76 28.05
N TYR A 66 -5.80 19.77 27.50
CA TYR A 66 -4.99 18.57 27.31
C TYR A 66 -4.60 17.90 28.64
N LYS A 67 -4.26 18.68 29.67
CA LYS A 67 -3.99 18.15 31.02
C LYS A 67 -5.23 17.49 31.63
N GLU A 68 -6.43 18.04 31.42
CA GLU A 68 -7.66 17.42 31.89
C GLU A 68 -7.97 16.12 31.14
N LEU A 69 -7.81 16.10 29.81
CA LEU A 69 -8.00 14.89 29.00
C LEU A 69 -7.07 13.74 29.43
N GLN A 70 -5.83 14.05 29.83
CA GLN A 70 -4.88 13.04 30.32
C GLN A 70 -5.28 12.37 31.64
N LYS A 71 -6.25 12.93 32.38
CA LYS A 71 -6.80 12.30 33.60
C LYS A 71 -7.88 11.26 33.29
N GLY A 72 -8.33 11.20 32.04
CA GLY A 72 -9.35 10.26 31.59
C GLY A 72 -8.93 8.80 31.80
N SER A 73 -9.92 7.91 31.94
CA SER A 73 -9.66 6.48 32.13
C SER A 73 -9.10 5.78 30.88
N GLY A 74 -9.24 6.43 29.71
CA GLY A 74 -8.85 5.89 28.40
C GLY A 74 -9.65 4.67 27.94
N LYS A 75 -10.79 4.40 28.58
CA LYS A 75 -11.62 3.21 28.34
C LYS A 75 -12.59 3.36 27.17
N HIS A 76 -13.02 4.58 26.87
CA HIS A 76 -14.01 4.88 25.84
C HIS A 76 -13.52 6.05 24.98
N GLY A 77 -14.24 6.28 23.88
CA GLY A 77 -13.92 7.34 22.93
C GLY A 77 -12.96 6.87 21.84
N LEU A 78 -12.99 7.57 20.71
CA LEU A 78 -12.04 7.40 19.61
C LEU A 78 -11.65 8.75 19.03
N SER A 79 -10.35 8.97 18.90
CA SER A 79 -9.80 10.05 18.09
C SER A 79 -10.08 9.84 16.61
N ASN A 80 -9.91 10.87 15.80
CA ASN A 80 -10.12 10.76 14.36
C ASN A 80 -9.23 9.69 13.71
N SER A 81 -7.98 9.54 14.17
CA SER A 81 -7.07 8.50 13.68
C SER A 81 -7.45 7.10 14.18
N GLU A 82 -7.92 6.98 15.41
CA GLU A 82 -8.41 5.71 15.94
C GLU A 82 -9.71 5.27 15.26
N ALA A 83 -10.65 6.18 15.01
CA ALA A 83 -11.88 5.88 14.26
C ALA A 83 -11.57 5.32 12.87
N ALA A 84 -10.62 5.93 12.15
CA ALA A 84 -10.16 5.43 10.86
C ALA A 84 -9.50 4.06 10.97
N LEU A 85 -8.64 3.85 11.99
CA LEU A 85 -7.99 2.57 12.24
C LEU A 85 -8.98 1.46 12.60
N VAL A 86 -9.94 1.75 13.47
CA VAL A 86 -11.01 0.84 13.90
C VAL A 86 -11.84 0.39 12.72
N ALA A 87 -12.18 1.30 11.80
CA ALA A 87 -12.85 0.94 10.56
C ALA A 87 -12.01 -0.06 9.72
N GLY A 88 -10.69 0.16 9.64
CA GLY A 88 -9.78 -0.79 9.00
C GLY A 88 -9.66 -2.13 9.73
N LEU A 89 -9.52 -2.14 11.05
CA LEU A 89 -9.48 -3.39 11.84
C LEU A 89 -10.78 -4.18 11.71
N TRP A 90 -11.93 -3.52 11.71
CA TRP A 90 -13.22 -4.17 11.44
C TRP A 90 -13.26 -4.81 10.05
N GLY A 91 -12.74 -4.12 9.02
CA GLY A 91 -12.59 -4.67 7.67
C GLY A 91 -11.67 -5.90 7.64
N ALA A 92 -10.54 -5.86 8.33
CA ALA A 92 -9.63 -7.00 8.46
C ALA A 92 -10.28 -8.20 9.15
N MET A 93 -11.00 -7.95 10.26
CA MET A 93 -11.70 -8.98 11.03
C MET A 93 -12.80 -9.65 10.22
N ASN A 94 -13.61 -8.87 9.49
CA ASN A 94 -14.66 -9.41 8.62
C ASN A 94 -14.12 -10.18 7.41
N ASN A 95 -12.86 -9.94 7.05
CA ASN A 95 -12.12 -10.76 6.09
C ASN A 95 -11.44 -11.99 6.74
N GLY A 96 -11.77 -12.29 8.00
CA GLY A 96 -11.32 -13.49 8.71
C GLY A 96 -9.93 -13.38 9.32
N ALA A 97 -9.44 -12.18 9.66
CA ALA A 97 -8.19 -12.00 10.40
C ALA A 97 -8.42 -11.89 11.91
N GLU A 98 -7.43 -12.32 12.70
CA GLU A 98 -7.30 -11.90 14.09
C GLU A 98 -6.81 -10.45 14.13
N ILE A 99 -7.28 -9.66 15.09
CA ILE A 99 -6.89 -8.26 15.24
C ILE A 99 -6.23 -8.00 16.58
N ASP A 100 -5.27 -7.07 16.57
CA ASP A 100 -4.63 -6.52 17.76
C ASP A 100 -4.55 -4.99 17.62
N TYR A 101 -4.44 -4.28 18.73
CA TYR A 101 -4.44 -2.81 18.75
C TYR A 101 -3.37 -2.28 19.71
N CYS A 102 -2.64 -1.27 19.25
CA CYS A 102 -1.70 -0.53 20.07
C CYS A 102 -1.81 0.97 19.79
N SER A 103 -1.92 1.75 20.87
CA SER A 103 -1.81 3.21 20.81
C SER A 103 -0.35 3.61 21.00
N LEU A 104 0.28 4.15 19.95
CA LEU A 104 1.72 4.46 19.99
C LEU A 104 2.06 5.52 21.04
N GLN A 105 1.13 6.40 21.41
CA GLN A 105 1.34 7.37 22.50
C GLN A 105 1.60 6.71 23.86
N SER A 106 1.19 5.45 24.05
CA SER A 106 1.46 4.71 25.29
C SER A 106 2.94 4.37 25.43
N PHE A 107 3.64 4.19 24.30
CA PHE A 107 5.06 3.85 24.22
C PHE A 107 5.94 5.07 23.96
N PHE A 108 5.43 6.01 23.17
CA PHE A 108 6.07 7.26 22.72
C PHE A 108 5.25 8.47 23.20
N PRO A 109 5.25 8.79 24.51
CA PRO A 109 4.43 9.86 25.05
C PRO A 109 4.95 11.24 24.63
N ALA A 110 4.08 12.26 24.72
CA ALA A 110 4.41 13.64 24.36
C ALA A 110 5.62 14.24 25.13
N SER A 111 6.04 13.63 26.25
CA SER A 111 7.24 14.02 26.98
C SER A 111 8.55 13.62 26.28
N GLY A 112 8.50 12.72 25.29
CA GLY A 112 9.67 12.14 24.60
C GLY A 112 10.38 11.03 25.38
N ASN A 113 9.87 10.65 26.57
CA ASN A 113 10.46 9.57 27.36
C ASN A 113 9.80 8.24 27.03
N ASN A 114 10.46 7.46 26.16
CA ASN A 114 9.99 6.15 25.72
C ASN A 114 9.82 5.20 26.90
N ARG A 115 8.78 4.37 26.86
CA ARG A 115 8.45 3.41 27.93
C ARG A 115 7.81 2.15 27.36
N ASN A 116 7.93 1.04 28.11
CA ASN A 116 7.30 -0.24 27.79
C ASN A 116 7.60 -0.77 26.37
N LEU A 117 8.79 -0.49 25.83
CA LEU A 117 9.16 -0.87 24.47
C LEU A 117 9.21 -2.39 24.27
N ASP A 118 9.53 -3.16 25.32
CA ASP A 118 9.47 -4.63 25.27
C ASP A 118 8.05 -5.14 24.99
N GLN A 119 7.03 -4.48 25.52
CA GLN A 119 5.64 -4.83 25.24
C GLN A 119 5.28 -4.53 23.78
N LEU A 120 5.67 -3.35 23.26
CA LEU A 120 5.49 -3.01 21.85
C LEU A 120 6.18 -4.03 20.93
N LYS A 121 7.41 -4.44 21.28
CA LYS A 121 8.14 -5.50 20.59
C LYS A 121 7.33 -6.79 20.53
N GLN A 122 6.74 -7.24 21.64
CA GLN A 122 5.91 -8.45 21.65
C GLN A 122 4.72 -8.37 20.71
N HIS A 123 4.01 -7.24 20.66
CA HIS A 123 2.91 -7.05 19.70
C HIS A 123 3.41 -7.17 18.25
N VAL A 124 4.55 -6.54 17.93
CA VAL A 124 5.14 -6.61 16.58
C VAL A 124 5.58 -8.05 16.23
N LEU A 125 6.16 -8.78 17.18
CA LEU A 125 6.61 -10.17 17.00
C LEU A 125 5.45 -11.18 16.88
N GLN A 126 4.21 -10.79 17.17
CA GLN A 126 3.02 -11.64 17.00
C GLN A 126 2.24 -11.31 15.73
N ALA A 127 2.47 -10.16 15.11
CA ALA A 127 1.67 -9.66 14.00
C ALA A 127 2.15 -10.21 12.66
N ASP A 128 1.26 -10.72 11.81
CA ASP A 128 1.57 -11.08 10.41
C ASP A 128 1.45 -9.90 9.45
N ALA A 129 0.75 -8.86 9.90
CA ALA A 129 0.59 -7.62 9.18
C ALA A 129 0.46 -6.42 10.11
N ILE A 130 0.86 -5.25 9.62
CA ILE A 130 0.76 -3.97 10.32
C ILE A 130 -0.17 -3.03 9.55
N LEU A 131 -1.14 -2.46 10.26
CA LEU A 131 -2.00 -1.39 9.79
C LEU A 131 -1.70 -0.11 10.60
N LEU A 132 -0.97 0.82 10.00
CA LEU A 132 -0.54 2.06 10.67
C LEU A 132 -1.48 3.21 10.32
N ALA A 133 -2.12 3.80 11.33
CA ALA A 133 -3.01 4.94 11.15
C ALA A 133 -2.51 6.17 11.91
N GLY A 134 -2.51 7.34 11.27
CA GLY A 134 -2.07 8.56 11.94
C GLY A 134 -2.58 9.84 11.30
N PRO A 135 -2.47 10.97 12.02
CA PRO A 135 -2.77 12.29 11.48
C PRO A 135 -1.67 12.75 10.50
N VAL A 136 -2.07 13.60 9.56
CA VAL A 136 -1.15 14.26 8.62
C VAL A 136 -0.55 15.52 9.25
N TYR A 137 0.77 15.63 9.22
CA TYR A 137 1.51 16.84 9.57
C TYR A 137 2.33 17.30 8.36
N PHE A 138 1.94 18.43 7.76
CA PHE A 138 2.62 19.02 6.60
C PHE A 138 2.82 18.06 5.40
N GLY A 139 1.87 17.15 5.20
CA GLY A 139 1.97 16.14 4.14
C GLY A 139 2.87 14.95 4.46
N ASP A 140 3.30 14.83 5.71
CA ASP A 140 4.06 13.70 6.23
C ASP A 140 3.34 13.06 7.43
N ARG A 141 3.92 11.97 7.94
CA ARG A 141 3.45 11.21 9.10
C ARG A 141 3.66 11.98 10.42
N SER A 142 3.01 11.52 11.47
CA SER A 142 3.25 12.02 12.83
C SER A 142 4.62 11.58 13.36
N SER A 143 5.11 12.29 14.38
CA SER A 143 6.33 11.89 15.11
C SER A 143 6.20 10.50 15.72
N LEU A 144 5.02 10.09 16.18
CA LEU A 144 4.79 8.74 16.72
C LEU A 144 4.98 7.64 15.67
N ALA A 145 4.53 7.88 14.44
CA ALA A 145 4.77 6.95 13.34
C ALA A 145 6.26 6.90 12.98
N GLN A 146 6.96 8.04 13.02
CA GLN A 146 8.41 8.10 12.84
C GLN A 146 9.15 7.32 13.94
N GLU A 147 8.81 7.54 15.21
CA GLU A 147 9.42 6.86 16.34
C GLU A 147 9.19 5.34 16.30
N PHE A 148 8.02 4.89 15.83
CA PHE A 148 7.78 3.48 15.57
C PHE A 148 8.74 2.92 14.50
N ILE A 149 8.92 3.64 13.39
CA ILE A 149 9.85 3.22 12.31
C ILE A 149 11.29 3.16 12.85
N ASP A 150 11.73 4.17 13.61
CA ASP A 150 13.06 4.21 14.22
C ASP A 150 13.25 3.09 15.26
N PHE A 151 12.21 2.80 16.05
CA PHE A 151 12.18 1.69 16.97
C PHE A 151 12.39 0.35 16.26
N VAL A 152 11.67 0.12 15.15
CA VAL A 152 11.88 -1.07 14.32
C VAL A 152 13.33 -1.09 13.82
N TYR A 153 13.86 0.00 13.25
CA TYR A 153 15.25 0.03 12.75
C TYR A 153 16.31 -0.27 13.82
N SER A 154 16.03 0.08 15.08
CA SER A 154 16.95 -0.07 16.21
C SER A 154 17.08 -1.49 16.74
N ASP A 155 16.16 -2.40 16.38
CA ASP A 155 16.10 -3.77 16.92
C ASP A 155 16.19 -4.81 15.79
N GLU A 156 17.25 -5.63 15.80
CA GLU A 156 17.51 -6.63 14.77
C GLU A 156 16.47 -7.76 14.73
N GLU A 157 15.96 -8.17 15.89
CA GLU A 157 14.95 -9.22 15.99
C GLU A 157 13.64 -8.74 15.37
N ILE A 158 13.22 -7.51 15.69
CA ILE A 158 12.05 -6.88 15.06
C ILE A 158 12.25 -6.79 13.56
N ARG A 159 13.37 -6.23 13.10
CA ARG A 159 13.66 -6.09 11.67
C ARG A 159 13.57 -7.40 10.93
N SER A 160 14.25 -8.44 11.43
CA SER A 160 14.23 -9.77 10.83
C SER A 160 12.83 -10.34 10.78
N HIS A 161 12.05 -10.16 11.85
CA HIS A 161 10.71 -10.68 11.97
C HIS A 161 9.70 -10.01 11.03
N ILE A 162 9.78 -8.69 10.84
CA ILE A 162 8.84 -7.97 9.96
C ILE A 162 9.14 -8.14 8.47
N MET A 163 10.33 -8.66 8.11
CA MET A 163 10.65 -8.96 6.72
C MET A 163 9.57 -9.87 6.13
N ASN A 164 9.13 -9.54 4.91
CA ASN A 164 8.11 -10.27 4.17
C ASN A 164 6.71 -10.28 4.80
N LYS A 165 6.48 -9.52 5.88
CA LYS A 165 5.15 -9.28 6.47
C LYS A 165 4.44 -8.16 5.76
N VAL A 166 3.12 -8.09 5.90
CA VAL A 166 2.30 -7.15 5.10
C VAL A 166 2.16 -5.81 5.81
N TYR A 167 2.26 -4.72 5.07
CA TYR A 167 2.01 -3.37 5.56
C TYR A 167 0.90 -2.68 4.78
N ALA A 168 0.05 -1.92 5.47
CA ALA A 168 -0.83 -0.93 4.88
C ALA A 168 -0.98 0.31 5.79
N GLY A 169 -1.29 1.46 5.18
CA GLY A 169 -1.39 2.75 5.87
C GLY A 169 -2.79 3.36 5.82
N ILE A 170 -3.13 4.15 6.84
CA ILE A 170 -4.31 5.02 6.89
C ILE A 170 -3.87 6.42 7.33
N ALA A 171 -4.27 7.45 6.58
CA ALA A 171 -3.93 8.84 6.89
C ALA A 171 -5.18 9.69 7.10
N VAL A 172 -5.16 10.49 8.17
CA VAL A 172 -6.26 11.37 8.55
C VAL A 172 -5.81 12.83 8.45
N GLY A 173 -6.41 13.59 7.55
CA GLY A 173 -6.09 15.00 7.34
C GLY A 173 -7.26 15.92 7.66
N ALA A 174 -6.97 17.16 8.03
CA ALA A 174 -8.01 18.16 8.32
C ALA A 174 -8.79 18.63 7.07
N LYS A 175 -8.26 18.36 5.86
CA LYS A 175 -8.82 18.79 4.57
C LYS A 175 -8.73 17.65 3.56
N ARG A 176 -9.57 17.67 2.51
CA ARG A 176 -9.57 16.66 1.44
C ARG A 176 -8.19 16.46 0.79
N ASN A 177 -7.49 17.55 0.51
CA ASN A 177 -6.14 17.54 -0.08
C ASN A 177 -5.09 17.96 0.96
N GLY A 178 -5.27 17.49 2.21
CA GLY A 178 -4.46 17.91 3.36
C GLY A 178 -3.09 17.24 3.46
N GLY A 179 -2.76 16.34 2.53
CA GLY A 179 -1.50 15.59 2.50
C GLY A 179 -1.63 14.10 2.84
N GLN A 180 -2.85 13.56 2.90
CA GLN A 180 -3.08 12.14 3.18
C GLN A 180 -2.33 11.22 2.21
N GLU A 181 -2.40 11.50 0.90
CA GLU A 181 -1.71 10.69 -0.10
C GLU A 181 -0.19 10.76 0.03
N THR A 182 0.39 11.94 0.31
CA THR A 182 1.84 12.09 0.48
C THR A 182 2.33 11.38 1.74
N THR A 183 1.60 11.48 2.86
CA THR A 183 1.88 10.73 4.09
C THR A 183 1.91 9.22 3.82
N LEU A 184 0.92 8.69 3.10
CA LEU A 184 0.87 7.27 2.76
C LEU A 184 2.01 6.84 1.84
N VAL A 185 2.41 7.68 0.88
CA VAL A 185 3.56 7.41 0.01
C VAL A 185 4.86 7.34 0.81
N TYR A 186 5.07 8.23 1.78
CA TYR A 186 6.28 8.18 2.62
C TYR A 186 6.28 6.95 3.52
N GLN A 187 5.17 6.64 4.19
CA GLN A 187 5.08 5.42 4.99
C GLN A 187 5.28 4.16 4.12
N LEU A 188 4.69 4.10 2.93
CA LEU A 188 4.91 3.02 1.96
C LEU A 188 6.40 2.81 1.67
N ILE A 189 7.15 3.88 1.39
CA ILE A 189 8.57 3.82 1.06
C ILE A 189 9.38 3.29 2.26
N ASP A 190 9.10 3.76 3.47
CA ASP A 190 9.83 3.30 4.66
C ASP A 190 9.57 1.83 4.98
N MET A 191 8.33 1.38 4.81
CA MET A 191 7.94 0.00 5.12
C MET A 191 8.50 -0.99 4.10
N ILE A 192 8.52 -0.65 2.80
CA ILE A 192 9.21 -1.49 1.80
C ILE A 192 10.74 -1.45 1.98
N ASN A 193 11.31 -0.35 2.52
CA ASN A 193 12.73 -0.29 2.89
C ASN A 193 13.08 -1.21 4.07
N LEU A 194 12.10 -1.53 4.91
CA LEU A 194 12.18 -2.57 5.94
C LEU A 194 11.91 -3.99 5.42
N ASN A 195 11.81 -4.16 4.09
CA ASN A 195 11.43 -5.41 3.40
C ASN A 195 10.03 -5.94 3.76
N MET A 196 9.12 -5.08 4.21
CA MET A 196 7.71 -5.45 4.26
C MET A 196 7.10 -5.48 2.84
N LEU A 197 6.04 -6.26 2.68
CA LEU A 197 5.21 -6.30 1.49
C LEU A 197 4.07 -5.29 1.65
N ALA A 198 4.13 -4.19 0.91
CA ALA A 198 3.19 -3.10 1.11
C ALA A 198 2.00 -3.15 0.13
N VAL A 199 0.81 -2.87 0.63
CA VAL A 199 -0.43 -2.85 -0.15
C VAL A 199 -1.19 -1.54 0.07
N GLY A 200 -2.01 -1.19 -0.92
CA GLY A 200 -2.92 -0.06 -0.88
C GLY A 200 -4.24 -0.35 -0.16
N ASN A 201 -5.27 0.48 -0.40
CA ASN A 201 -6.65 0.05 -0.13
C ASN A 201 -7.17 -0.89 -1.22
N GLY A 202 -8.27 -1.58 -0.92
CA GLY A 202 -8.84 -2.60 -1.81
C GLY A 202 -9.45 -2.07 -3.11
N ALA A 203 -9.92 -3.01 -3.93
CA ALA A 203 -10.51 -2.77 -5.25
C ALA A 203 -11.90 -2.11 -5.19
N THR A 204 -12.65 -2.33 -4.10
CA THR A 204 -14.04 -1.86 -3.98
C THR A 204 -14.16 -0.36 -3.72
N SER A 205 -13.13 0.24 -3.11
CA SER A 205 -13.07 1.67 -2.86
C SER A 205 -12.28 2.41 -3.94
N THR A 206 -10.95 2.25 -4.02
CA THR A 206 -10.15 3.00 -4.98
C THR A 206 -8.90 2.32 -5.52
N ALA A 207 -8.34 1.31 -4.86
CA ALA A 207 -6.99 0.77 -5.12
C ALA A 207 -5.94 1.88 -5.30
N GLN A 208 -5.69 2.63 -4.24
CA GLN A 208 -4.76 3.74 -4.08
C GLN A 208 -3.78 3.42 -2.94
N TYR A 209 -3.14 4.42 -2.35
CA TYR A 209 -2.03 4.22 -1.40
C TYR A 209 -2.43 3.69 -0.01
N GLY A 210 -3.72 3.66 0.31
CA GLY A 210 -4.22 3.32 1.65
C GLY A 210 -5.53 4.04 1.98
N GLY A 211 -5.91 4.07 3.25
CA GLY A 211 -7.13 4.74 3.72
C GLY A 211 -6.92 6.25 3.86
N THR A 212 -7.89 7.05 3.41
CA THR A 212 -7.80 8.52 3.46
C THR A 212 -9.05 9.14 4.08
N VAL A 213 -8.93 9.64 5.30
CA VAL A 213 -10.05 10.25 6.05
C VAL A 213 -9.86 11.76 6.17
N VAL A 214 -10.96 12.49 6.05
CA VAL A 214 -11.06 13.91 6.34
C VAL A 214 -11.74 14.11 7.67
N ALA A 215 -11.03 14.76 8.60
CA ALA A 215 -11.57 15.13 9.89
C ALA A 215 -10.98 16.48 10.33
N GLY A 216 -11.74 17.55 10.10
CA GLY A 216 -11.31 18.93 10.35
C GLY A 216 -11.25 19.30 11.84
N ASP A 217 -12.17 18.75 12.62
CA ASP A 217 -12.30 18.97 14.06
C ASP A 217 -12.31 17.65 14.84
N VAL A 218 -12.15 17.73 16.16
CA VAL A 218 -12.19 16.55 17.05
C VAL A 218 -13.52 15.81 16.91
N GLY A 219 -13.44 14.49 16.74
CA GLY A 219 -14.60 13.61 16.65
C GLY A 219 -15.35 13.61 15.31
N THR A 220 -14.85 14.34 14.30
CA THR A 220 -15.55 14.47 13.01
C THR A 220 -15.28 13.34 12.01
N ALA A 221 -14.33 12.43 12.28
CA ALA A 221 -14.01 11.33 11.36
C ALA A 221 -15.22 10.45 10.99
N ALA A 222 -16.16 10.25 11.92
CA ALA A 222 -17.39 9.49 11.69
C ALA A 222 -18.25 10.05 10.54
N THR A 223 -18.07 11.33 10.19
CA THR A 223 -18.86 12.01 9.14
C THR A 223 -18.29 11.81 7.73
N ASP A 224 -17.06 11.30 7.58
CA ASP A 224 -16.45 11.03 6.26
C ASP A 224 -16.64 9.56 5.86
N SER A 225 -17.88 9.19 5.51
CA SER A 225 -18.21 7.82 5.11
C SER A 225 -17.36 7.31 3.94
N TYR A 226 -16.98 8.19 3.00
CA TYR A 226 -16.08 7.82 1.90
C TYR A 226 -14.69 7.44 2.46
N GLY A 227 -14.13 8.26 3.33
CA GLY A 227 -12.84 7.97 3.96
C GLY A 227 -12.84 6.72 4.82
N LEU A 228 -13.92 6.50 5.59
CA LEU A 228 -14.10 5.28 6.38
C LEU A 228 -14.18 4.04 5.49
N ASN A 229 -14.91 4.10 4.37
CA ASN A 229 -14.94 3.00 3.41
C ASN A 229 -13.55 2.70 2.83
N THR A 230 -12.74 3.72 2.52
CA THR A 230 -11.35 3.47 2.09
C THR A 230 -10.52 2.79 3.18
N SER A 231 -10.78 3.10 4.46
CA SER A 231 -10.07 2.50 5.60
C SER A 231 -10.48 1.05 5.84
N ILE A 232 -11.78 0.73 5.79
CA ILE A 232 -12.30 -0.64 5.82
C ILE A 232 -11.63 -1.48 4.73
N ASP A 233 -11.63 -0.97 3.50
CA ASP A 233 -11.09 -1.65 2.33
C ASP A 233 -9.55 -1.79 2.41
N THR A 234 -8.84 -0.90 3.11
CA THR A 234 -7.43 -1.11 3.49
C THR A 234 -7.26 -2.29 4.43
N GLY A 235 -8.13 -2.42 5.44
CA GLY A 235 -8.17 -3.54 6.35
C GLY A 235 -8.41 -4.89 5.67
N VAL A 236 -9.41 -4.93 4.77
CA VAL A 236 -9.68 -6.10 3.92
C VAL A 236 -8.45 -6.43 3.08
N ARG A 237 -7.83 -5.43 2.47
CA ARG A 237 -6.67 -5.63 1.59
C ARG A 237 -5.46 -6.19 2.33
N VAL A 238 -5.11 -5.62 3.48
CA VAL A 238 -3.93 -6.06 4.24
C VAL A 238 -4.11 -7.47 4.81
N SER A 239 -5.30 -7.78 5.32
CA SER A 239 -5.64 -9.12 5.84
C SER A 239 -5.69 -10.19 4.74
N HIS A 240 -6.18 -9.84 3.55
CA HIS A 240 -6.20 -10.75 2.39
C HIS A 240 -4.79 -11.22 2.03
N VAL A 241 -3.87 -10.27 1.83
CA VAL A 241 -2.49 -10.60 1.45
C VAL A 241 -1.77 -11.33 2.59
N ALA A 242 -2.01 -10.95 3.84
CA ALA A 242 -1.45 -11.66 4.99
C ALA A 242 -1.94 -13.11 5.05
N SER A 243 -3.24 -13.34 4.81
CA SER A 243 -3.83 -14.67 4.77
C SER A 243 -3.29 -15.52 3.62
N LEU A 244 -3.08 -14.94 2.44
CA LEU A 244 -2.40 -15.64 1.34
C LEU A 244 -1.01 -16.13 1.79
N LEU A 245 -0.23 -15.31 2.47
CA LEU A 245 1.12 -15.69 2.93
C LEU A 245 1.13 -16.76 4.03
N GLN A 246 -0.01 -17.04 4.67
CA GLN A 246 -0.18 -18.16 5.60
C GLN A 246 -0.55 -19.49 4.91
N MET A 247 -1.00 -19.43 3.64
CA MET A 247 -1.41 -20.61 2.86
C MET A 247 -0.28 -21.20 2.00
N VAL A 248 0.95 -20.76 2.21
CA VAL A 248 2.13 -21.19 1.44
C VAL A 248 2.31 -22.70 1.56
N GLY A 249 2.63 -23.35 0.44
CA GLY A 249 2.92 -24.78 0.47
C GLY A 249 4.30 -25.17 0.93
N ASP A 250 4.43 -26.33 1.57
CA ASP A 250 5.73 -26.85 2.01
C ASP A 250 6.74 -26.99 0.86
N ASP A 251 6.22 -27.21 -0.36
CA ASP A 251 6.95 -27.37 -1.60
C ASP A 251 7.20 -26.06 -2.37
N TYR A 252 6.78 -24.90 -1.85
CA TYR A 252 6.83 -23.63 -2.58
C TYR A 252 8.22 -23.29 -3.13
N LYS A 253 9.29 -23.72 -2.45
CA LYS A 253 10.68 -23.42 -2.85
C LYS A 253 11.06 -24.05 -4.18
N SER A 254 10.49 -25.18 -4.56
CA SER A 254 10.77 -25.85 -5.84
C SER A 254 9.83 -25.41 -6.96
N GLU A 255 8.79 -24.63 -6.65
CA GLU A 255 7.83 -24.18 -7.66
C GLU A 255 8.51 -23.26 -8.68
N PRO A 256 8.39 -23.57 -9.98
CA PRO A 256 8.94 -22.73 -11.03
C PRO A 256 8.07 -21.47 -11.17
N VAL A 257 8.72 -20.31 -11.25
CA VAL A 257 8.03 -19.02 -11.42
C VAL A 257 8.59 -18.25 -12.60
N ARG A 258 7.71 -17.56 -13.32
CA ARG A 258 8.05 -16.68 -14.44
C ARG A 258 7.90 -15.22 -14.01
N ILE A 259 8.96 -14.46 -14.18
CA ILE A 259 9.05 -13.06 -13.76
C ILE A 259 9.31 -12.21 -15.00
N ALA A 260 8.43 -11.24 -15.29
CA ALA A 260 8.70 -10.24 -16.31
C ALA A 260 9.64 -9.17 -15.78
N VAL A 261 10.63 -8.76 -16.58
CA VAL A 261 11.44 -7.56 -16.31
C VAL A 261 11.20 -6.56 -17.43
N VAL A 262 10.35 -5.57 -17.16
CA VAL A 262 9.86 -4.61 -18.16
C VAL A 262 10.75 -3.37 -18.14
N LEU A 263 11.70 -3.29 -19.07
CA LEU A 263 12.61 -2.14 -19.19
C LEU A 263 11.93 -0.99 -19.95
N LEU A 264 11.68 0.12 -19.27
CA LEU A 264 10.88 1.24 -19.80
C LEU A 264 11.71 2.48 -20.16
N GLN A 265 12.98 2.52 -19.78
CA GLN A 265 13.87 3.64 -20.05
C GLN A 265 15.30 3.17 -20.14
N ASP A 266 15.99 3.54 -21.22
CA ASP A 266 17.40 3.25 -21.45
C ASP A 266 18.05 4.36 -22.29
N ILE A 267 19.35 4.25 -22.55
CA ILE A 267 20.09 5.05 -23.52
C ILE A 267 20.32 4.26 -24.81
N LYS A 268 20.69 4.95 -25.89
CA LYS A 268 20.93 4.33 -27.21
C LYS A 268 21.95 3.18 -27.20
N SER A 269 22.95 3.26 -26.32
CA SER A 269 23.95 2.19 -26.16
C SER A 269 23.45 0.97 -25.38
N GLN A 270 22.18 0.96 -24.95
CA GLN A 270 21.53 -0.16 -24.25
C GLN A 270 22.20 -0.54 -22.93
N LYS A 271 22.79 0.45 -22.24
CA LYS A 271 23.51 0.18 -20.99
C LYS A 271 22.60 -0.36 -19.89
N GLY A 272 21.37 0.13 -19.83
CA GLY A 272 20.33 -0.37 -18.93
C GLY A 272 20.01 -1.83 -19.19
N LEU A 273 19.82 -2.21 -20.45
CA LEU A 273 19.56 -3.59 -20.84
C LEU A 273 20.71 -4.52 -20.46
N GLU A 274 21.97 -4.12 -20.67
CA GLU A 274 23.14 -4.88 -20.21
C GLU A 274 23.08 -5.15 -18.70
N LEU A 275 22.86 -4.10 -17.89
CA LEU A 275 22.82 -4.18 -16.43
C LEU A 275 21.63 -5.01 -15.93
N VAL A 276 20.46 -4.88 -16.57
CA VAL A 276 19.27 -5.67 -16.26
C VAL A 276 19.51 -7.15 -16.56
N ASN A 277 20.11 -7.48 -17.70
CA ASN A 277 20.45 -8.87 -18.02
C ASN A 277 21.48 -9.44 -17.04
N GLU A 278 22.49 -8.66 -16.66
CA GLU A 278 23.47 -9.05 -15.65
C GLU A 278 22.80 -9.33 -14.29
N TYR A 279 21.88 -8.47 -13.85
CA TYR A 279 21.09 -8.69 -12.64
C TYR A 279 20.27 -9.99 -12.72
N CYS A 280 19.52 -10.19 -13.81
CA CYS A 280 18.69 -11.38 -13.99
C CYS A 280 19.54 -12.66 -13.97
N LEU A 281 20.71 -12.65 -14.60
CA LEU A 281 21.64 -13.78 -14.60
C LEU A 281 22.18 -14.08 -13.20
N LYS A 282 22.62 -13.05 -12.46
CA LYS A 282 23.15 -13.24 -11.10
C LYS A 282 22.08 -13.75 -10.13
N VAL A 283 20.86 -13.19 -10.18
CA VAL A 283 19.76 -13.65 -9.32
C VAL A 283 19.31 -15.05 -9.70
N SER A 284 19.10 -15.34 -10.98
CA SER A 284 18.74 -16.71 -11.41
C SER A 284 19.81 -17.75 -11.08
N SER A 285 21.09 -17.37 -11.07
CA SER A 285 22.18 -18.27 -10.62
C SER A 285 22.16 -18.49 -9.11
N ALA A 286 21.59 -17.57 -8.34
CA ALA A 286 21.46 -17.63 -6.88
C ALA A 286 20.12 -18.19 -6.40
N THR A 287 19.17 -18.46 -7.31
CA THR A 287 17.82 -18.95 -6.98
C THR A 287 17.41 -20.10 -7.88
N GLU A 288 16.91 -21.19 -7.32
CA GLU A 288 16.36 -22.30 -8.10
C GLU A 288 15.01 -21.90 -8.74
N GLY A 289 14.65 -22.44 -9.92
CA GLY A 289 13.29 -22.36 -10.46
C GLY A 289 12.75 -20.99 -10.91
N ALA A 290 13.51 -19.90 -10.79
CA ALA A 290 13.10 -18.58 -11.25
C ALA A 290 13.55 -18.32 -12.70
N LYS A 291 12.60 -18.04 -13.59
CA LYS A 291 12.87 -17.62 -14.97
C LYS A 291 12.53 -16.15 -15.16
N PHE A 292 13.52 -15.36 -15.56
CA PHE A 292 13.34 -13.96 -15.91
C PHE A 292 13.17 -13.82 -17.43
N ASP A 293 12.08 -13.18 -17.85
CA ASP A 293 11.86 -12.78 -19.24
C ASP A 293 12.04 -11.24 -19.33
N VAL A 294 13.14 -10.79 -19.93
CA VAL A 294 13.44 -9.35 -20.09
C VAL A 294 12.69 -8.81 -21.31
N LEU A 295 11.81 -7.84 -21.07
CA LEU A 295 10.99 -7.17 -22.06
C LEU A 295 11.51 -5.74 -22.23
N ASP A 296 12.40 -5.53 -23.21
CA ASP A 296 12.91 -4.20 -23.53
C ASP A 296 11.89 -3.39 -24.33
N PHE A 297 11.20 -2.50 -23.63
CA PHE A 297 10.22 -1.59 -24.21
C PHE A 297 10.75 -0.16 -24.31
N SER A 298 12.02 0.10 -23.93
CA SER A 298 12.61 1.45 -23.88
C SER A 298 12.49 2.22 -25.20
N SER A 299 12.48 1.48 -26.32
CA SER A 299 12.40 2.01 -27.68
C SER A 299 11.16 1.53 -28.46
N GLU A 300 10.26 0.77 -27.82
CA GLU A 300 9.05 0.27 -28.46
C GLU A 300 8.05 1.39 -28.72
N TYR A 301 7.31 1.28 -29.83
CA TYR A 301 6.30 2.27 -30.19
C TYR A 301 5.08 2.15 -29.27
N SER A 302 4.73 3.24 -28.58
CA SER A 302 3.55 3.31 -27.74
C SER A 302 2.80 4.61 -27.97
N MET A 303 1.52 4.50 -28.33
CA MET A 303 0.63 5.66 -28.40
C MET A 303 0.27 6.13 -26.99
N ARG A 304 0.14 7.45 -26.84
CA ARG A 304 -0.30 8.06 -25.58
C ARG A 304 -1.73 7.63 -25.24
N CYS A 305 -2.03 7.57 -23.94
CA CYS A 305 -3.39 7.36 -23.49
C CYS A 305 -4.25 8.57 -23.89
N ILE A 306 -5.38 8.33 -24.56
CA ILE A 306 -6.33 9.40 -24.93
C ILE A 306 -7.39 9.64 -23.86
N ALA A 307 -7.23 9.02 -22.69
CA ALA A 307 -8.12 9.15 -21.54
C ALA A 307 -9.61 8.95 -21.87
N CYS A 308 -9.90 8.03 -22.79
CA CYS A 308 -11.26 7.72 -23.21
C CYS A 308 -12.15 7.23 -22.06
N ASP A 309 -13.44 7.35 -22.27
CA ASP A 309 -14.51 6.83 -21.43
C ASP A 309 -14.69 5.30 -21.56
N VAL A 310 -14.35 4.75 -22.73
CA VAL A 310 -14.58 3.35 -23.11
C VAL A 310 -13.75 2.31 -22.35
N CYS A 311 -12.68 2.71 -21.69
CA CYS A 311 -11.74 1.76 -21.11
C CYS A 311 -12.03 1.58 -19.62
N PRO A 312 -12.55 0.43 -19.16
CA PRO A 312 -13.26 -0.64 -19.88
C PRO A 312 -14.76 -0.55 -19.51
N GLU A 313 -15.59 -0.08 -20.43
CA GLU A 313 -17.02 0.06 -20.15
C GLU A 313 -17.70 -1.28 -19.82
N GLU A 314 -17.11 -2.38 -20.30
CA GLU A 314 -17.54 -3.76 -20.08
C GLU A 314 -16.38 -4.63 -19.60
N PHE A 315 -16.68 -5.57 -18.70
CA PHE A 315 -15.75 -6.59 -18.23
C PHE A 315 -15.70 -7.77 -19.21
N GLY A 316 -14.54 -8.39 -19.38
CA GLY A 316 -14.39 -9.58 -20.22
C GLY A 316 -13.19 -10.44 -19.82
N GLU A 317 -12.84 -11.41 -20.66
CA GLU A 317 -11.70 -12.31 -20.41
C GLU A 317 -10.38 -11.54 -20.35
N PRO A 318 -9.57 -11.60 -19.27
CA PRO A 318 -8.32 -10.85 -19.15
C PRO A 318 -7.36 -11.02 -20.33
N ASP A 319 -7.47 -12.12 -21.05
CA ASP A 319 -6.67 -12.46 -22.23
C ASP A 319 -6.96 -11.61 -23.48
N GLU A 320 -8.10 -10.92 -23.50
CA GLU A 320 -8.51 -10.10 -24.62
C GLU A 320 -8.06 -8.65 -24.45
N TYR A 321 -7.27 -8.18 -25.41
CA TYR A 321 -6.87 -6.78 -25.43
C TYR A 321 -8.06 -5.85 -25.70
N ARG A 322 -8.57 -5.19 -24.65
CA ARG A 322 -9.80 -4.37 -24.70
C ARG A 322 -9.61 -2.87 -24.91
N CYS A 323 -8.40 -2.32 -24.80
CA CYS A 323 -8.21 -0.88 -25.04
C CYS A 323 -8.58 -0.50 -26.49
N ILE A 324 -9.25 0.65 -26.67
CA ILE A 324 -9.71 1.13 -28.00
C ILE A 324 -8.58 1.51 -28.95
N ILE A 325 -7.36 1.70 -28.44
CA ILE A 325 -6.19 1.95 -29.27
C ILE A 325 -5.74 0.61 -29.88
N LYS A 326 -6.17 0.33 -31.12
CA LYS A 326 -5.93 -0.95 -31.83
C LYS A 326 -4.78 -0.92 -32.85
N ASN A 327 -3.93 0.11 -32.84
CA ASN A 327 -2.80 0.20 -33.77
C ASN A 327 -1.86 -1.00 -33.58
N ARG A 328 -1.67 -1.83 -34.62
CA ARG A 328 -0.89 -3.08 -34.54
C ARG A 328 0.59 -2.89 -34.16
N ARG A 329 1.13 -1.67 -34.32
CA ARG A 329 2.49 -1.33 -33.88
C ARG A 329 2.58 -0.92 -32.41
N ASP A 330 1.44 -0.64 -31.77
CA ASP A 330 1.40 -0.22 -30.37
C ASP A 330 1.83 -1.38 -29.46
N LEU A 331 2.76 -1.09 -28.56
CA LEU A 331 3.31 -2.00 -27.55
C LEU A 331 2.23 -2.85 -26.88
N PHE A 332 1.15 -2.22 -26.41
CA PHE A 332 0.14 -2.93 -25.64
C PHE A 332 -0.70 -3.87 -26.50
N VAL A 333 -0.87 -3.56 -27.79
CA VAL A 333 -1.53 -4.48 -28.74
C VAL A 333 -0.63 -5.70 -29.00
N LYS A 334 0.67 -5.46 -29.23
CA LYS A 334 1.66 -6.51 -29.56
C LYS A 334 1.93 -7.45 -28.39
N PHE A 335 1.94 -6.93 -27.16
CA PHE A 335 2.45 -7.64 -25.99
C PHE A 335 1.42 -7.82 -24.86
N HIS A 336 0.13 -7.59 -25.10
CA HIS A 336 -0.92 -7.74 -24.06
C HIS A 336 -0.82 -9.06 -23.30
N GLN A 337 -0.76 -10.18 -24.02
CA GLN A 337 -0.64 -11.52 -23.46
C GLN A 337 0.60 -11.70 -22.59
N GLN A 338 1.73 -11.13 -23.02
CA GLN A 338 2.95 -11.15 -22.21
C GLN A 338 2.76 -10.29 -20.96
N LEU A 339 2.12 -9.12 -21.03
CA LEU A 339 1.97 -8.22 -19.88
C LEU A 339 1.13 -8.80 -18.71
N ILE A 340 0.28 -9.79 -18.96
CA ILE A 340 -0.66 -10.34 -17.96
C ILE A 340 -0.32 -11.77 -17.53
N ASN A 341 0.56 -12.48 -18.25
CA ASN A 341 0.82 -13.90 -18.04
C ASN A 341 2.19 -14.15 -17.38
N TYR A 342 2.36 -13.56 -16.20
CA TYR A 342 3.52 -13.71 -15.33
C TYR A 342 3.11 -13.81 -13.86
N ASP A 343 3.96 -14.46 -13.05
CA ASP A 343 3.74 -14.62 -11.62
C ASP A 343 4.11 -13.35 -10.83
N ALA A 344 4.98 -12.52 -11.41
CA ALA A 344 5.42 -11.26 -10.85
C ALA A 344 6.04 -10.34 -11.93
N ILE A 345 6.14 -9.04 -11.61
CA ILE A 345 6.64 -8.02 -12.54
C ILE A 345 7.71 -7.16 -11.87
N ILE A 346 8.88 -7.08 -12.48
CA ILE A 346 9.89 -6.07 -12.19
C ILE A 346 9.75 -4.95 -13.23
N VAL A 347 9.55 -3.71 -12.78
CA VAL A 347 9.52 -2.53 -13.66
C VAL A 347 10.90 -1.89 -13.65
N ALA A 348 11.60 -1.97 -14.78
CA ALA A 348 13.00 -1.59 -14.87
C ALA A 348 13.24 -0.24 -15.58
N ALA A 349 14.27 0.48 -15.16
CA ALA A 349 14.77 1.66 -15.87
C ALA A 349 16.26 1.91 -15.60
N TYR A 350 16.90 2.52 -16.60
CA TYR A 350 18.21 3.12 -16.48
C TYR A 350 18.08 4.64 -16.30
N SER A 351 18.82 5.18 -15.33
CA SER A 351 18.73 6.56 -14.87
C SER A 351 20.11 7.22 -14.91
N PRO A 352 20.56 7.73 -16.08
CA PRO A 352 21.84 8.43 -16.21
C PRO A 352 21.76 9.88 -15.72
N CYS A 353 22.92 10.49 -15.45
CA CYS A 353 23.06 11.93 -15.24
C CYS A 353 22.85 12.68 -16.56
N ASP A 354 23.52 12.25 -17.63
CA ASP A 354 23.30 12.78 -18.98
C ASP A 354 22.08 12.11 -19.63
N ARG A 355 21.10 12.94 -20.00
CA ARG A 355 19.82 12.49 -20.57
C ARG A 355 19.69 12.78 -22.06
N HIS A 356 20.73 13.29 -22.74
CA HIS A 356 20.65 13.60 -24.17
C HIS A 356 20.28 12.40 -25.04
N GLU A 357 20.74 11.21 -24.66
CA GLU A 357 20.49 9.97 -25.41
C GLU A 357 19.40 9.08 -24.82
N ILE A 358 18.64 9.60 -23.86
CA ILE A 358 17.63 8.79 -23.17
C ILE A 358 16.43 8.50 -24.07
N SER A 359 16.06 7.23 -24.19
CA SER A 359 14.78 6.79 -24.72
C SER A 359 13.92 6.29 -23.57
N SER A 360 12.77 6.92 -23.38
CA SER A 360 11.84 6.58 -22.31
C SER A 360 10.42 6.42 -22.84
N VAL A 361 9.84 5.25 -22.56
CA VAL A 361 8.41 4.99 -22.71
C VAL A 361 7.67 5.03 -21.37
N TYR A 362 8.39 5.15 -20.25
CA TYR A 362 7.85 5.02 -18.89
C TYR A 362 6.51 5.75 -18.68
N GLN A 363 6.46 7.05 -18.98
CA GLN A 363 5.26 7.84 -18.72
C GLN A 363 4.08 7.39 -19.61
N ARG A 364 4.34 7.10 -20.89
CA ARG A 364 3.32 6.58 -21.80
C ARG A 364 2.84 5.20 -21.38
N PHE A 365 3.76 4.36 -20.91
CA PHE A 365 3.45 3.02 -20.40
C PHE A 365 2.51 3.11 -19.20
N MET A 366 2.86 3.88 -18.17
CA MET A 366 2.04 4.02 -16.95
C MET A 366 0.66 4.63 -17.23
N GLU A 367 0.55 5.58 -18.14
CA GLU A 367 -0.75 6.11 -18.57
C GLU A 367 -1.62 5.06 -19.26
N ARG A 368 -0.98 4.16 -20.01
CA ARG A 368 -1.65 3.13 -20.80
C ARG A 368 -1.99 1.89 -19.98
N THR A 369 -1.25 1.54 -18.92
CA THR A 369 -1.66 0.47 -18.00
C THR A 369 -2.97 0.77 -17.25
N ARG A 370 -3.49 2.01 -17.37
CA ARG A 370 -4.86 2.36 -16.98
C ARG A 370 -5.85 1.29 -17.43
N TYR A 371 -5.73 0.72 -18.64
CA TYR A 371 -6.67 -0.33 -19.08
C TYR A 371 -6.56 -1.60 -18.25
N LEU A 372 -5.36 -2.05 -17.87
CA LEU A 372 -5.15 -3.24 -17.06
C LEU A 372 -5.77 -3.11 -15.66
N ARG A 373 -5.60 -1.93 -15.04
CA ARG A 373 -6.22 -1.64 -13.73
C ARG A 373 -7.74 -1.73 -13.80
N ARG A 374 -8.24 -1.12 -14.86
CA ARG A 374 -9.64 -0.91 -15.14
C ARG A 374 -10.36 -2.19 -15.52
N ASP A 375 -9.62 -3.08 -16.13
CA ASP A 375 -10.05 -4.38 -16.56
C ASP A 375 -9.96 -5.39 -15.42
N ASN A 376 -10.71 -5.11 -14.34
CA ASN A 376 -10.76 -5.90 -13.11
C ASN A 376 -9.37 -6.21 -12.54
N TYR A 377 -8.47 -5.22 -12.57
CA TYR A 377 -7.10 -5.33 -12.07
C TYR A 377 -6.39 -6.58 -12.62
N ALA A 378 -6.22 -6.67 -13.95
CA ALA A 378 -5.63 -7.84 -14.62
C ALA A 378 -4.27 -8.30 -14.02
N ILE A 379 -3.48 -7.35 -13.51
CA ILE A 379 -2.19 -7.58 -12.83
C ILE A 379 -2.26 -7.42 -11.30
N GLY A 380 -3.46 -7.44 -10.73
CA GLY A 380 -3.70 -7.39 -9.29
C GLY A 380 -3.18 -8.64 -8.59
N ASP A 381 -2.83 -8.48 -7.31
CA ASP A 381 -2.11 -9.45 -6.49
C ASP A 381 -0.74 -9.90 -7.00
N LEU A 382 -0.25 -9.39 -8.12
CA LEU A 382 1.14 -9.65 -8.50
C LEU A 382 2.08 -8.94 -7.54
N LEU A 383 3.17 -9.62 -7.19
CA LEU A 383 4.30 -8.97 -6.53
C LEU A 383 5.00 -8.11 -7.58
N ILE A 384 5.20 -6.84 -7.26
CA ILE A 384 5.81 -5.86 -8.16
C ILE A 384 6.91 -5.11 -7.44
N THR A 385 8.04 -4.90 -8.13
CA THR A 385 9.13 -4.05 -7.63
C THR A 385 9.75 -3.20 -8.75
N PRO A 386 10.16 -1.95 -8.46
CA PRO A 386 11.07 -1.22 -9.34
C PRO A 386 12.46 -1.86 -9.37
N LEU A 387 13.10 -1.90 -10.54
CA LEU A 387 14.53 -2.15 -10.71
C LEU A 387 15.17 -0.94 -11.41
N VAL A 388 15.91 -0.13 -10.67
CA VAL A 388 16.49 1.11 -11.22
C VAL A 388 18.00 1.08 -11.11
N PHE A 389 18.67 1.05 -12.25
CA PHE A 389 20.10 1.34 -12.32
C PHE A 389 20.27 2.86 -12.43
N SER A 390 20.73 3.49 -11.35
CA SER A 390 20.87 4.94 -11.27
C SER A 390 22.33 5.34 -11.19
N GLU A 391 22.75 6.22 -12.09
CA GLU A 391 24.02 6.91 -11.94
C GLU A 391 23.95 7.77 -10.68
N LEU A 392 25.04 7.79 -9.93
CA LEU A 392 25.18 8.65 -8.76
C LEU A 392 24.88 10.11 -9.17
N ASN A 393 23.91 10.73 -8.50
CA ASN A 393 23.39 12.09 -8.76
C ASN A 393 22.38 12.25 -9.92
N SER A 394 21.88 11.17 -10.52
CA SER A 394 20.86 11.27 -11.58
C SER A 394 19.55 11.94 -11.13
N ASN A 395 19.16 11.74 -9.87
CA ASN A 395 18.03 12.39 -9.19
C ASN A 395 16.68 12.31 -9.93
N GLN A 396 16.44 11.26 -10.72
CA GLN A 396 15.16 11.07 -11.44
C GLN A 396 14.05 10.50 -10.56
N ASN A 397 14.39 9.90 -9.41
CA ASN A 397 13.46 9.30 -8.46
C ASN A 397 12.51 8.27 -9.11
N LEU A 398 12.99 7.53 -10.11
CA LEU A 398 12.16 6.59 -10.88
C LEU A 398 11.58 5.48 -10.02
N HIS A 399 12.32 4.99 -9.03
CA HIS A 399 11.85 3.95 -8.11
C HIS A 399 10.60 4.42 -7.34
N ILE A 400 10.57 5.66 -6.85
CA ILE A 400 9.39 6.26 -6.19
C ILE A 400 8.22 6.36 -7.18
N ARG A 401 8.46 6.89 -8.38
CA ARG A 401 7.43 7.05 -9.41
C ARG A 401 6.84 5.70 -9.82
N MET A 402 7.68 4.68 -9.96
CA MET A 402 7.28 3.31 -10.28
C MET A 402 6.46 2.70 -9.13
N THR A 403 6.94 2.76 -7.89
CA THR A 403 6.23 2.25 -6.72
C THR A 403 4.84 2.86 -6.59
N THR A 404 4.76 4.19 -6.64
CA THR A 404 3.50 4.94 -6.54
C THR A 404 2.55 4.69 -7.72
N SER A 405 3.06 4.42 -8.92
CA SER A 405 2.21 4.09 -10.07
C SER A 405 1.70 2.65 -10.00
N MET A 406 2.56 1.71 -9.61
CA MET A 406 2.26 0.28 -9.67
C MET A 406 1.30 -0.17 -8.56
N ILE A 407 1.43 0.37 -7.33
CA ILE A 407 0.52 0.03 -6.22
C ILE A 407 -0.97 0.25 -6.57
N ARG A 408 -1.24 1.20 -7.49
CA ARG A 408 -2.59 1.53 -7.97
C ARG A 408 -3.22 0.47 -8.87
N HIS A 409 -2.47 -0.57 -9.23
CA HIS A 409 -2.97 -1.74 -9.95
C HIS A 409 -3.43 -2.84 -8.99
N HIS A 410 -3.67 -2.51 -7.71
CA HIS A 410 -4.02 -3.49 -6.67
C HIS A 410 -2.94 -4.58 -6.53
N SER A 411 -1.68 -4.18 -6.76
CA SER A 411 -0.51 -5.05 -6.65
C SER A 411 -0.01 -5.14 -5.21
N ILE A 412 0.99 -5.99 -4.99
CA ILE A 412 1.75 -6.08 -3.75
C ILE A 412 3.13 -5.50 -4.04
N MET A 413 3.55 -4.49 -3.29
CA MET A 413 4.82 -3.81 -3.52
C MET A 413 5.92 -4.41 -2.66
N HIS A 414 7.06 -4.69 -3.27
CA HIS A 414 8.29 -5.15 -2.60
C HIS A 414 9.32 -4.01 -2.51
N HIS A 415 10.36 -4.21 -1.71
CA HIS A 415 11.57 -3.40 -1.67
C HIS A 415 12.09 -3.06 -3.09
N PRO A 416 12.30 -1.77 -3.43
CA PRO A 416 12.86 -1.36 -4.71
C PRO A 416 14.30 -1.81 -4.88
N LEU A 417 14.62 -2.36 -6.04
CA LEU A 417 15.94 -2.86 -6.39
C LEU A 417 16.74 -1.71 -7.04
N ILE A 418 17.57 -1.01 -6.27
CA ILE A 418 18.30 0.16 -6.77
C ILE A 418 19.78 -0.15 -6.91
N GLY A 419 20.26 -0.19 -8.15
CA GLY A 419 21.68 -0.28 -8.48
C GLY A 419 22.28 1.10 -8.66
N ILE A 420 22.89 1.64 -7.61
CA ILE A 420 23.66 2.88 -7.73
C ILE A 420 24.98 2.55 -8.41
N PHE A 421 25.32 3.27 -9.48
CA PHE A 421 26.60 3.11 -10.15
C PHE A 421 27.34 4.43 -10.33
N LYS A 422 28.67 4.34 -10.39
CA LYS A 422 29.58 5.45 -10.65
C LYS A 422 30.73 4.91 -11.52
N ASP A 423 31.16 5.69 -12.51
CA ASP A 423 32.27 5.32 -13.40
C ASP A 423 32.08 3.93 -14.05
N GLY A 424 30.84 3.64 -14.44
CA GLY A 424 30.46 2.37 -15.09
C GLY A 424 30.37 1.16 -14.17
N LYS A 425 30.52 1.32 -12.84
CA LYS A 425 30.48 0.22 -11.87
C LYS A 425 29.34 0.39 -10.87
N VAL A 426 28.52 -0.66 -10.71
CA VAL A 426 27.53 -0.74 -9.64
C VAL A 426 28.25 -0.88 -8.30
N LEU A 427 27.85 -0.07 -7.32
CA LEU A 427 28.57 0.06 -6.05
C LEU A 427 28.36 -1.14 -5.11
N ASP A 428 27.19 -1.78 -5.14
CA ASP A 428 26.87 -2.91 -4.27
C ASP A 428 25.97 -3.95 -4.97
N TRP A 429 26.60 -4.81 -5.77
CA TRP A 429 25.91 -5.94 -6.41
C TRP A 429 25.40 -6.96 -5.40
N GLU A 430 26.11 -7.20 -4.30
CA GLU A 430 25.77 -8.23 -3.33
C GLU A 430 24.44 -7.93 -2.64
N PHE A 431 24.23 -6.67 -2.24
CA PHE A 431 22.96 -6.22 -1.69
C PHE A 431 21.82 -6.39 -2.71
N MET A 432 22.02 -5.97 -3.96
CA MET A 432 21.00 -6.12 -5.00
C MET A 432 20.60 -7.58 -5.25
N ILE A 433 21.59 -8.49 -5.29
CA ILE A 433 21.34 -9.92 -5.52
C ILE A 433 20.58 -10.51 -4.33
N ARG A 434 20.98 -10.18 -3.09
CA ARG A 434 20.28 -10.62 -1.87
C ARG A 434 18.82 -10.16 -1.87
N GLN A 435 18.57 -8.90 -2.24
CA GLN A 435 17.22 -8.36 -2.40
C GLN A 435 16.44 -9.05 -3.52
N GLY A 436 17.10 -9.39 -4.63
CA GLY A 436 16.51 -10.20 -5.69
C GLY A 436 16.12 -11.61 -5.24
N MET A 437 16.93 -12.25 -4.38
CA MET A 437 16.62 -13.56 -3.80
C MET A 437 15.38 -13.48 -2.89
N ILE A 438 15.29 -12.44 -2.04
CA ILE A 438 14.11 -12.20 -1.19
C ILE A 438 12.87 -11.96 -2.04
N TYR A 439 12.99 -11.18 -3.12
CA TYR A 439 11.90 -10.96 -4.06
C TYR A 439 11.42 -12.29 -4.67
N VAL A 440 12.33 -13.10 -5.22
CA VAL A 440 12.00 -14.40 -5.82
C VAL A 440 11.33 -15.35 -4.82
N ASP A 441 11.82 -15.41 -3.57
CA ASP A 441 11.20 -16.22 -2.52
C ASP A 441 9.75 -15.79 -2.27
N ASN A 442 9.49 -14.48 -2.16
CA ASN A 442 8.13 -13.97 -2.02
C ASN A 442 7.24 -14.21 -3.25
N VAL A 443 7.78 -14.16 -4.48
CA VAL A 443 7.03 -14.54 -5.69
C VAL A 443 6.56 -15.98 -5.58
N LYS A 444 7.44 -16.90 -5.19
CA LYS A 444 7.11 -18.32 -5.04
C LYS A 444 6.09 -18.56 -3.93
N ARG A 445 6.25 -17.90 -2.77
CA ARG A 445 5.29 -17.97 -1.66
C ARG A 445 3.89 -17.58 -2.15
N LEU A 446 3.76 -16.43 -2.81
CA LEU A 446 2.48 -15.94 -3.34
C LEU A 446 1.93 -16.83 -4.46
N HIS A 447 2.78 -17.33 -5.36
CA HIS A 447 2.36 -18.26 -6.43
C HIS A 447 1.76 -19.54 -5.84
N SER A 448 2.46 -20.16 -4.88
CA SER A 448 2.01 -21.38 -4.19
C SER A 448 0.65 -21.18 -3.51
N SER A 449 0.51 -20.08 -2.77
CA SER A 449 -0.73 -19.74 -2.07
C SER A 449 -1.91 -19.52 -3.02
N LYS A 450 -1.70 -18.85 -4.16
CA LYS A 450 -2.73 -18.63 -5.18
C LYS A 450 -3.19 -19.93 -5.83
N LYS A 451 -2.24 -20.83 -6.11
CA LYS A 451 -2.53 -22.16 -6.66
C LYS A 451 -3.37 -22.99 -5.69
N ARG A 452 -3.04 -22.96 -4.40
CA ARG A 452 -3.76 -23.69 -3.34
C ARG A 452 -5.16 -23.13 -3.08
N SER A 453 -5.33 -21.82 -3.14
CA SER A 453 -6.64 -21.16 -2.99
C SER A 453 -7.52 -21.23 -4.25
N GLY A 454 -7.03 -21.85 -5.34
CA GLY A 454 -7.78 -22.04 -6.58
C GLY A 454 -8.12 -20.72 -7.29
N ASN A 455 -7.34 -19.65 -7.07
CA ASN A 455 -7.64 -18.30 -7.56
C ASN A 455 -9.06 -17.79 -7.21
N SER A 456 -9.71 -18.36 -6.20
CA SER A 456 -11.09 -18.01 -5.80
C SER A 456 -11.26 -16.52 -5.52
N TYR A 457 -10.20 -15.86 -5.03
CA TYR A 457 -10.18 -14.44 -4.67
C TYR A 457 -10.28 -13.43 -5.83
N ARG A 458 -10.00 -13.83 -7.08
CA ARG A 458 -10.11 -12.89 -8.22
C ARG A 458 -11.55 -12.68 -8.69
N LYS A 459 -12.49 -13.57 -8.33
CA LYS A 459 -13.87 -13.54 -8.85
C LYS A 459 -14.69 -12.33 -8.36
N ASP A 460 -14.29 -11.70 -7.25
CA ASP A 460 -15.05 -10.60 -6.63
C ASP A 460 -14.44 -9.22 -6.89
N TRP A 461 -13.40 -9.12 -7.71
CA TRP A 461 -12.70 -7.85 -7.98
C TRP A 461 -13.26 -7.14 -9.21
N GLU A 462 -14.42 -6.53 -9.06
CA GLU A 462 -14.92 -5.61 -10.08
C GLU A 462 -14.26 -4.24 -9.92
N TYR A 463 -13.77 -3.67 -11.02
CA TYR A 463 -13.34 -2.27 -11.03
C TYR A 463 -14.57 -1.37 -10.88
N ASN A 464 -14.90 -1.04 -9.63
CA ASN A 464 -16.01 -0.17 -9.28
C ASN A 464 -15.60 0.86 -8.20
N PRO A 465 -14.64 1.75 -8.49
CA PRO A 465 -14.14 2.64 -7.46
C PRO A 465 -15.21 3.65 -7.02
N LEU A 466 -15.35 3.81 -5.70
CA LEU A 466 -16.20 4.79 -5.05
C LEU A 466 -15.94 6.20 -5.60
N GLY A 467 -17.02 6.95 -5.83
CA GLY A 467 -16.94 8.32 -6.34
C GLY A 467 -16.57 8.44 -7.82
N TYR A 468 -16.45 7.32 -8.54
CA TYR A 468 -16.16 7.31 -9.97
C TYR A 468 -17.32 6.69 -10.76
N VAL A 469 -18.03 7.51 -11.54
CA VAL A 469 -18.99 7.00 -12.54
C VAL A 469 -18.28 6.97 -13.89
N ILE A 470 -18.18 5.79 -14.52
CA ILE A 470 -17.70 5.67 -15.90
C ILE A 470 -18.58 6.56 -16.78
N SER A 471 -17.99 7.47 -17.54
CA SER A 471 -18.70 8.60 -18.15
C SER A 471 -19.79 8.22 -19.15
N ALA A 472 -19.77 7.02 -19.74
CA ALA A 472 -20.90 6.50 -20.51
C ALA A 472 -22.16 6.28 -19.64
N LYS A 473 -22.01 5.71 -18.43
CA LYS A 473 -23.09 5.60 -17.44
C LYS A 473 -23.48 6.98 -16.89
N LYS A 474 -22.51 7.89 -16.73
CA LYS A 474 -22.77 9.27 -16.31
C LYS A 474 -23.60 10.04 -17.35
N LYS A 475 -23.31 9.92 -18.65
CA LYS A 475 -24.14 10.50 -19.72
C LYS A 475 -25.57 9.98 -19.68
N HIS A 476 -25.77 8.69 -19.40
CA HIS A 476 -27.12 8.14 -19.25
C HIS A 476 -27.83 8.73 -18.03
N PHE A 477 -27.13 8.87 -16.90
CA PHE A 477 -27.65 9.45 -15.66
C PHE A 477 -27.92 10.96 -15.78
N ASP A 478 -27.02 11.72 -16.41
CA ASP A 478 -27.15 13.15 -16.68
C ASP A 478 -28.34 13.39 -17.63
N ASN A 479 -28.50 12.56 -18.68
CA ASN A 479 -29.66 12.58 -19.57
C ASN A 479 -31.00 12.24 -18.86
N ILE A 480 -30.99 11.34 -17.87
CA ILE A 480 -32.20 11.00 -17.08
C ILE A 480 -32.49 12.08 -16.02
N SER A 481 -31.46 12.66 -15.42
CA SER A 481 -31.56 13.65 -14.34
C SER A 481 -31.68 15.09 -14.82
N GLY A 482 -31.64 15.33 -16.14
CA GLY A 482 -31.80 16.64 -16.75
C GLY A 482 -30.63 17.60 -16.49
N LYS A 483 -29.42 17.06 -16.27
CA LYS A 483 -28.18 17.84 -16.11
C LYS A 483 -27.39 17.92 -17.40
#